data_AF-A0A5E4F945-F1
#
_entry.id   AF-A0A5E4F945-F1
#
_cell.length_a   1.000
_cell.length_b   1.000
_cell.length_c   1.000
_cell.angle_alpha   90.00
_cell.angle_beta   90.00
_cell.angle_gamma   90.00
#
_symmetry.space_group_name_H-M   'P 1'
#
loop_
_entity.id
_entity.type
_entity.pdbx_description
1 polymer ?
#
loop_
_entity_poly.entity_id
_entity_poly.type
_entity_poly.pdbx_seq_one_letter_code
_entity_poly.pdbx_strand_id
1 'polypeptide(L)'
;MQRSPALVRKILRQGSNHIQTVNSRPCDVFINHRGIDTKRTVAGLLFYHFSRLRLHPFLDSKNMKPGDKLFDEIDAAIRKCKVGLAVFSPQYCESYFCLHELALLMESKKRVIPVFCNVKPSQLRVRDNGTCSPVELQRFSWALEEAKYTVGLTFDSSKGDWSEFLRDASDAVLQNLLEVEGEGAYKIDHKYDFQDQC
;
A
#
# COMPACT_ATOMS: atom_id res chain seq x y z
N MET A 1 13.87 -22.86 9.26
CA MET A 1 13.44 -23.54 8.02
C MET A 1 13.60 -22.58 6.85
N GLN A 2 14.70 -22.66 6.11
CA GLN A 2 14.96 -21.82 4.94
C GLN A 2 14.13 -22.35 3.75
N ARG A 3 13.24 -21.54 3.18
CA ARG A 3 12.45 -21.92 2.00
C ARG A 3 13.20 -21.59 0.70
N SER A 4 13.01 -22.46 -0.29
CA SER A 4 13.83 -22.60 -1.50
C SER A 4 13.83 -21.36 -2.45
N PRO A 5 14.99 -20.96 -3.00
CA PRO A 5 15.15 -19.84 -3.96
C PRO A 5 14.37 -19.96 -5.28
N ALA A 6 13.76 -21.12 -5.55
CA ALA A 6 13.08 -21.40 -6.80
C ALA A 6 11.77 -20.60 -6.98
N LEU A 7 11.07 -20.27 -5.90
CA LEU A 7 9.78 -19.56 -5.97
C LEU A 7 9.96 -18.10 -6.42
N VAL A 8 11.00 -17.44 -5.89
CA VAL A 8 11.37 -16.05 -6.24
C VAL A 8 11.73 -15.91 -7.73
N ARG A 9 12.34 -16.96 -8.32
CA ARG A 9 12.74 -16.95 -9.74
C ARG A 9 11.56 -17.05 -10.71
N LYS A 10 10.41 -17.59 -10.28
CA LYS A 10 9.25 -17.79 -11.17
C LYS A 10 8.53 -16.48 -11.50
N ILE A 11 8.63 -15.48 -10.62
CA ILE A 11 8.02 -14.15 -10.79
C ILE A 11 8.74 -13.31 -11.87
N LEU A 12 10.00 -13.62 -12.20
CA LEU A 12 10.86 -12.76 -13.03
C LEU A 12 10.92 -13.10 -14.54
N ARG A 13 10.18 -14.11 -15.03
CA ARG A 13 10.33 -14.59 -16.42
C ARG A 13 9.02 -14.77 -17.18
N GLN A 14 8.19 -13.74 -17.40
CA GLN A 14 7.29 -13.74 -18.57
C GLN A 14 7.10 -12.31 -19.13
N GLY A 15 7.74 -12.04 -20.25
CA GLY A 15 7.36 -10.99 -21.19
C GLY A 15 6.90 -11.67 -22.47
N SER A 16 5.71 -11.32 -22.97
CA SER A 16 5.27 -11.67 -24.32
C SER A 16 4.42 -10.54 -24.90
N ASN A 17 4.69 -10.24 -26.17
CA ASN A 17 4.12 -9.14 -26.93
C ASN A 17 2.66 -9.45 -27.31
N HIS A 18 1.74 -8.62 -26.81
CA HIS A 18 0.36 -8.53 -27.30
C HIS A 18 0.02 -7.05 -27.43
N ILE A 19 -0.61 -6.64 -28.52
CA ILE A 19 -1.10 -5.27 -28.74
C ILE A 19 -1.92 -4.87 -27.50
N GLN A 20 -1.38 -3.95 -26.70
CA GLN A 20 -1.95 -3.55 -25.41
C GLN A 20 -3.00 -2.47 -25.66
N THR A 21 -4.27 -2.83 -25.60
CA THR A 21 -5.29 -1.91 -25.05
C THR A 21 -4.72 -1.35 -23.76
N VAL A 22 -4.74 -0.02 -23.53
CA VAL A 22 -4.10 0.69 -22.39
C VAL A 22 -4.27 -0.09 -21.08
N ASN A 23 -3.38 -1.04 -20.85
CA ASN A 23 -3.46 -1.96 -19.74
C ASN A 23 -2.74 -1.22 -18.64
N SER A 24 -3.54 -0.63 -17.74
CA SER A 24 -3.00 -0.03 -16.53
C SER A 24 -2.05 -1.03 -15.91
N ARG A 25 -0.76 -0.68 -15.82
CA ARG A 25 0.26 -1.56 -15.26
C ARG A 25 -0.23 -2.03 -13.88
N PRO A 26 -0.16 -3.34 -13.58
CA PRO A 26 -0.61 -3.84 -12.29
C PRO A 26 0.12 -3.09 -11.17
N CYS A 27 -0.62 -2.64 -10.17
CA CYS A 27 -0.07 -1.97 -9.00
C CYS A 27 0.17 -3.03 -7.92
N ASP A 28 1.41 -3.27 -7.54
CA ASP A 28 1.70 -4.23 -6.46
C ASP A 28 1.48 -3.54 -5.10
N VAL A 29 1.95 -2.30 -4.96
CA VAL A 29 1.96 -1.58 -3.68
C VAL A 29 1.47 -0.15 -3.86
N PHE A 30 0.43 0.25 -3.13
CA PHE A 30 0.04 1.66 -3.03
C PHE A 30 0.71 2.28 -1.80
N ILE A 31 1.50 3.35 -1.99
CA ILE A 31 2.17 4.07 -0.90
C ILE A 31 1.30 5.27 -0.52
N ASN A 32 0.54 5.11 0.55
CA ASN A 32 -0.29 6.16 1.12
C ASN A 32 0.55 6.95 2.14
N HIS A 33 0.68 8.26 1.93
CA HIS A 33 1.64 9.06 2.69
C HIS A 33 1.27 10.53 2.76
N ARG A 34 1.86 11.24 3.72
CA ARG A 34 1.79 12.70 3.76
C ARG A 34 2.95 13.31 2.96
N GLY A 35 2.63 13.89 1.82
CA GLY A 35 3.61 14.46 0.89
C GLY A 35 4.58 15.47 1.52
N ILE A 36 4.07 16.40 2.34
CA ILE A 36 4.91 17.44 2.96
C ILE A 36 5.96 16.87 3.92
N ASP A 37 5.69 15.69 4.51
CA ASP A 37 6.57 15.07 5.49
C ASP A 37 7.55 14.10 4.83
N THR A 38 7.07 13.33 3.84
CA THR A 38 7.74 12.08 3.44
C THR A 38 8.08 11.98 1.96
N LYS A 39 7.59 12.88 1.10
CA LYS A 39 7.76 12.79 -0.38
C LYS A 39 9.22 12.70 -0.83
N ARG A 40 10.09 13.48 -0.21
CA ARG A 40 11.53 13.54 -0.54
C ARG A 40 12.40 12.70 0.40
N THR A 41 11.79 11.95 1.31
CA THR A 41 12.47 11.14 2.32
C THR A 41 11.96 9.70 2.24
N VAL A 42 11.25 9.21 3.26
CA VAL A 42 10.87 7.81 3.41
C VAL A 42 10.03 7.29 2.24
N ALA A 43 8.95 7.99 1.86
CA ALA A 43 8.06 7.51 0.80
C ALA A 43 8.74 7.47 -0.57
N GLY A 44 9.56 8.49 -0.88
CA GLY A 44 10.36 8.52 -2.10
C GLY A 44 11.38 7.39 -2.16
N LEU A 45 12.10 7.15 -1.05
CA LEU A 45 13.08 6.05 -0.96
C LEU A 45 12.42 4.68 -1.12
N LEU A 46 11.29 4.44 -0.45
CA LEU A 46 10.51 3.20 -0.60
C LEU A 46 10.06 2.99 -2.04
N PHE A 47 9.54 4.03 -2.70
CA PHE A 47 9.13 3.96 -4.11
C PHE A 47 10.27 3.51 -5.02
N TYR A 48 11.45 4.14 -4.90
CA TYR A 48 12.60 3.76 -5.72
C TYR A 48 13.14 2.37 -5.35
N HIS A 49 13.15 2.02 -4.06
CA HIS A 49 13.62 0.72 -3.60
C HIS A 49 12.73 -0.43 -4.13
N PHE A 50 11.42 -0.33 -3.99
CA PHE A 50 10.48 -1.31 -4.54
C PHE A 50 10.57 -1.42 -6.06
N SER A 51 10.73 -0.28 -6.75
CA SER A 51 10.94 -0.27 -8.21
C SER A 51 12.20 -1.05 -8.61
N ARG A 52 13.28 -0.94 -7.84
CA ARG A 52 14.53 -1.71 -8.05
C ARG A 52 14.34 -3.21 -7.81
N LEU A 53 13.42 -3.58 -6.92
CA LEU A 53 13.01 -4.97 -6.68
C LEU A 53 12.01 -5.49 -7.73
N ARG A 54 11.75 -4.72 -8.80
CA ARG A 54 10.79 -5.06 -9.88
C ARG A 54 9.34 -5.15 -9.42
N LEU A 55 9.02 -4.56 -8.27
CA LEU A 55 7.63 -4.28 -7.88
C LEU A 55 7.13 -3.03 -8.62
N HIS A 56 5.82 -2.90 -8.72
CA HIS A 56 5.15 -1.75 -9.31
C HIS A 56 4.50 -0.89 -8.21
N PRO A 57 5.26 -0.02 -7.53
CA PRO A 57 4.69 0.89 -6.55
C PRO A 57 3.91 2.02 -7.24
N PHE A 58 2.82 2.45 -6.59
CA PHE A 58 2.13 3.70 -6.87
C PHE A 58 2.39 4.69 -5.74
N LEU A 59 2.91 5.86 -6.10
CA LEU A 59 3.08 7.02 -5.23
C LEU A 59 2.53 8.22 -5.99
N ASP A 60 1.45 8.81 -5.50
CA ASP A 60 0.72 9.94 -6.11
C ASP A 60 1.67 10.98 -6.73
N SER A 61 2.69 11.36 -5.97
CA SER A 61 3.64 12.42 -6.28
C SER A 61 4.69 12.07 -7.35
N LYS A 62 4.71 10.82 -7.80
CA LYS A 62 5.56 10.26 -8.87
C LYS A 62 4.74 9.74 -10.05
N ASN A 63 3.56 9.22 -9.79
CA ASN A 63 2.73 8.56 -10.80
C ASN A 63 1.72 9.49 -11.46
N MET A 64 1.34 10.59 -10.81
CA MET A 64 0.39 11.56 -11.34
C MET A 64 1.08 12.75 -12.02
N LYS A 65 0.42 13.30 -13.04
CA LYS A 65 0.84 14.48 -13.79
C LYS A 65 -0.11 15.66 -13.53
N PRO A 66 0.35 16.91 -13.73
CA PRO A 66 -0.55 18.06 -13.70
C PRO A 66 -1.71 17.88 -14.71
N GLY A 67 -2.94 18.06 -14.23
CA GLY A 67 -4.17 17.84 -15.00
C GLY A 67 -4.90 16.53 -14.70
N ASP A 68 -4.25 15.58 -14.02
CA ASP A 68 -4.91 14.35 -13.58
C ASP A 68 -5.94 14.66 -12.48
N LYS A 69 -7.08 13.96 -12.54
CA LYS A 69 -8.12 14.07 -11.51
C LYS A 69 -7.70 13.24 -10.30
N LEU A 70 -7.50 13.92 -9.18
CA LEU A 70 -6.92 13.33 -7.98
C LEU A 70 -7.64 12.07 -7.50
N PHE A 71 -8.96 12.17 -7.28
CA PHE A 71 -9.76 11.04 -6.81
C PHE A 71 -9.87 9.91 -7.85
N ASP A 72 -10.06 10.23 -9.14
CA ASP A 72 -10.24 9.20 -10.17
C ASP A 72 -9.00 8.30 -10.29
N GLU A 73 -7.80 8.90 -10.31
CA GLU A 73 -6.55 8.15 -10.44
C GLU A 73 -6.18 7.40 -9.15
N ILE A 74 -6.30 8.05 -7.99
CA ILE A 74 -5.95 7.45 -6.70
C ILE A 74 -6.90 6.30 -6.36
N ASP A 75 -8.21 6.50 -6.52
CA ASP A 75 -9.19 5.45 -6.25
C ASP A 75 -8.99 4.25 -7.17
N ALA A 76 -8.73 4.50 -8.46
CA ALA A 76 -8.44 3.44 -9.41
C ALA A 76 -7.16 2.69 -9.04
N ALA A 77 -6.11 3.40 -8.63
CA ALA A 77 -4.85 2.80 -8.19
C ALA A 77 -5.05 1.95 -6.92
N ILE A 78 -5.75 2.46 -5.91
CA ILE A 78 -6.08 1.72 -4.67
C ILE A 78 -6.89 0.46 -4.99
N ARG A 79 -7.94 0.57 -5.80
CA ARG A 79 -8.75 -0.61 -6.15
C ARG A 79 -7.94 -1.67 -6.89
N LYS A 80 -6.97 -1.27 -7.70
CA LYS A 80 -6.09 -2.17 -8.46
C LYS A 80 -4.87 -2.64 -7.67
N CYS A 81 -4.51 -2.00 -6.56
CA CYS A 81 -3.32 -2.38 -5.80
C CYS A 81 -3.52 -3.72 -5.08
N LYS A 82 -2.45 -4.48 -4.88
CA LYS A 82 -2.51 -5.71 -4.08
C LYS A 82 -2.36 -5.41 -2.58
N VAL A 83 -1.39 -4.57 -2.22
CA VAL A 83 -1.05 -4.21 -0.83
C VAL A 83 -1.02 -2.69 -0.68
N GLY A 84 -1.47 -2.19 0.46
CA GLY A 84 -1.28 -0.79 0.88
C GLY A 84 -0.12 -0.68 1.86
N LEU A 85 0.73 0.32 1.69
CA LEU A 85 1.76 0.71 2.66
C LEU A 85 1.40 2.11 3.17
N ALA A 86 0.90 2.19 4.41
CA ALA A 86 0.47 3.44 5.03
C ALA A 86 1.62 4.04 5.84
N VAL A 87 2.27 5.08 5.31
CA VAL A 87 3.41 5.75 5.95
C VAL A 87 2.88 6.90 6.81
N PHE A 88 2.61 6.61 8.08
CA PHE A 88 2.22 7.58 9.09
C PHE A 88 3.40 8.48 9.46
N SER A 89 3.13 9.78 9.52
CA SER A 89 4.09 10.85 9.82
C SER A 89 3.41 11.97 10.63
N PRO A 90 4.16 12.95 11.17
CA PRO A 90 3.60 13.87 12.17
C PRO A 90 2.38 14.67 11.70
N GLN A 91 2.30 15.08 10.43
CA GLN A 91 1.14 15.80 9.86
C GLN A 91 0.23 14.92 9.00
N TYR A 92 0.32 13.60 9.14
CA TYR A 92 -0.48 12.66 8.36
C TYR A 92 -1.98 12.87 8.59
N CYS A 93 -2.43 12.89 9.85
CA CYS A 93 -3.84 13.01 10.22
C CYS A 93 -4.42 14.41 9.96
N GLU A 94 -3.60 15.36 9.53
CA GLU A 94 -4.04 16.70 9.11
C GLU A 94 -4.43 16.74 7.62
N SER A 95 -4.22 15.65 6.88
CA SER A 95 -4.57 15.56 5.47
C SER A 95 -5.89 14.84 5.28
N TYR A 96 -6.88 15.53 4.71
CA TYR A 96 -8.09 14.88 4.22
C TYR A 96 -7.74 13.73 3.25
N PHE A 97 -6.86 13.99 2.28
CA PHE A 97 -6.51 13.02 1.26
C PHE A 97 -5.82 11.77 1.83
N CYS A 98 -4.89 11.93 2.78
CA CYS A 98 -4.23 10.78 3.38
C CYS A 98 -5.22 9.90 4.15
N LEU A 99 -6.14 10.51 4.92
CA LEU A 99 -7.19 9.80 5.65
C LEU A 99 -8.20 9.14 4.70
N HIS A 100 -8.57 9.82 3.62
CA HIS A 100 -9.44 9.30 2.59
C HIS A 100 -8.85 8.07 1.90
N GLU A 101 -7.58 8.15 1.49
CA GLU A 101 -6.83 7.03 0.90
C GLU A 101 -6.74 5.83 1.86
N LEU A 102 -6.43 6.07 3.14
CA LEU A 102 -6.36 5.01 4.15
C LEU A 102 -7.72 4.33 4.32
N ALA A 103 -8.79 5.12 4.43
CA ALA A 103 -10.14 4.59 4.52
C ALA A 103 -10.51 3.76 3.29
N LEU A 104 -10.16 4.25 2.09
CA LEU A 104 -10.45 3.52 0.86
C LEU A 104 -9.67 2.20 0.76
N LEU A 105 -8.40 2.17 1.22
CA LEU A 105 -7.62 0.94 1.32
C LEU A 105 -8.31 -0.10 2.23
N MET A 106 -8.75 0.34 3.41
CA MET A 106 -9.42 -0.52 4.39
C MET A 106 -10.79 -1.01 3.90
N GLU A 107 -11.61 -0.13 3.32
CA GLU A 107 -12.92 -0.47 2.74
C GLU A 107 -12.78 -1.43 1.55
N SER A 108 -11.73 -1.26 0.76
CA SER A 108 -11.39 -2.17 -0.35
C SER A 108 -10.78 -3.49 0.13
N LYS A 109 -10.73 -3.73 1.45
CA LYS A 109 -10.18 -4.92 2.10
C LYS A 109 -8.76 -5.23 1.65
N LYS A 110 -7.98 -4.19 1.38
CA LYS A 110 -6.56 -4.35 1.05
C LYS A 110 -5.81 -4.70 2.32
N ARG A 111 -4.79 -5.54 2.17
CA ARG A 111 -3.82 -5.73 3.25
C ARG A 111 -3.03 -4.45 3.40
N VAL A 112 -3.06 -3.84 4.59
CA VAL A 112 -2.36 -2.59 4.90
C VAL A 112 -1.21 -2.88 5.84
N ILE A 113 -0.01 -2.45 5.46
CA ILE A 113 1.19 -2.50 6.29
C ILE A 113 1.41 -1.07 6.82
N PRO A 114 1.26 -0.84 8.13
CA PRO A 114 1.53 0.48 8.70
C PRO A 114 3.03 0.69 8.92
N VAL A 115 3.52 1.88 8.55
CA VAL A 115 4.87 2.36 8.84
C VAL A 115 4.75 3.63 9.68
N PHE A 116 5.19 3.57 10.93
CA PHE A 116 5.19 4.69 11.86
C PHE A 116 6.52 5.45 11.78
N CYS A 117 6.57 6.47 10.94
CA CYS A 117 7.76 7.30 10.70
C CYS A 117 7.76 8.53 11.60
N ASN A 118 8.68 8.57 12.57
CA ASN A 118 8.85 9.67 13.56
C ASN A 118 7.58 9.96 14.38
N VAL A 119 6.69 8.98 14.47
CA VAL A 119 5.43 9.07 15.23
C VAL A 119 5.18 7.78 15.98
N LYS A 120 4.48 7.88 17.10
CA LYS A 120 3.91 6.75 17.83
C LYS A 120 2.45 6.58 17.41
N PRO A 121 1.92 5.34 17.38
CA PRO A 121 0.50 5.10 17.09
C PRO A 121 -0.46 5.94 17.96
N SER A 122 -0.13 6.16 19.23
CA SER A 122 -0.93 6.96 20.15
C SER A 122 -1.00 8.46 19.82
N GLN A 123 -0.10 8.98 18.98
CA GLN A 123 -0.11 10.37 18.53
C GLN A 123 -1.06 10.58 17.35
N LEU A 124 -1.45 9.50 16.66
CA LEU A 124 -2.34 9.53 15.50
C LEU A 124 -3.80 9.59 15.98
N ARG A 125 -4.49 10.64 15.56
CA ARG A 125 -5.91 10.85 15.84
C ARG A 125 -6.55 11.68 14.74
N VAL A 126 -7.75 11.27 14.31
CA VAL A 126 -8.62 12.11 13.50
C VAL A 126 -9.22 13.17 14.41
N ARG A 127 -9.13 14.44 14.01
CA ARG A 127 -9.73 15.56 14.73
C ARG A 127 -10.85 16.15 13.89
N ASP A 128 -11.95 16.48 14.55
CA ASP A 128 -12.95 17.36 13.95
C ASP A 128 -12.42 18.79 13.94
N ASN A 129 -12.19 19.31 12.74
CA ASN A 129 -11.79 20.69 12.47
C ASN A 129 -12.89 21.45 11.69
N GLY A 130 -14.10 20.88 11.59
CA GLY A 130 -15.23 21.44 10.87
C GLY A 130 -15.19 21.28 9.35
N THR A 131 -14.21 20.57 8.78
CA THR A 131 -14.11 20.40 7.31
C THR A 131 -14.70 19.09 6.79
N CYS A 132 -14.94 18.13 7.67
CA CYS A 132 -15.45 16.79 7.32
C CYS A 132 -16.86 16.60 7.88
N SER A 133 -17.70 15.88 7.15
CA SER A 133 -19.00 15.44 7.67
C SER A 133 -18.83 14.42 8.82
N PRO A 134 -19.85 14.22 9.69
CA PRO A 134 -19.80 13.20 10.72
C PRO A 134 -19.55 11.78 10.18
N VAL A 135 -20.07 11.49 8.97
CA VAL A 135 -19.85 10.21 8.29
C VAL A 135 -18.39 10.03 7.90
N GLU A 136 -17.75 11.08 7.37
CA GLU A 136 -16.33 11.05 7.03
C GLU A 136 -15.44 10.93 8.26
N LEU A 137 -15.75 11.66 9.34
CA LEU A 137 -15.02 11.55 10.60
C LEU A 137 -15.07 10.12 11.17
N GLN A 138 -16.24 9.49 11.13
CA GLN A 138 -16.41 8.10 11.55
C GLN A 138 -15.61 7.15 10.64
N ARG A 139 -15.69 7.34 9.32
CA ARG A 139 -14.95 6.55 8.32
C ARG A 139 -13.44 6.63 8.53
N PHE A 140 -12.91 7.85 8.69
CA PHE A 140 -11.48 8.08 8.92
C PHE A 140 -11.02 7.53 10.27
N SER A 141 -11.82 7.71 11.32
CA SER A 141 -11.46 7.23 12.66
C SER A 141 -11.40 5.70 12.69
N TRP A 142 -12.37 5.01 12.09
CA TRP A 142 -12.34 3.56 11.95
C TRP A 142 -11.08 3.08 11.23
N ALA A 143 -10.80 3.64 10.04
CA ALA A 143 -9.65 3.21 9.25
C ALA A 143 -8.31 3.46 9.96
N LEU A 144 -8.19 4.58 10.68
CA LEU A 144 -7.01 4.91 11.45
C LEU A 144 -6.82 3.97 12.65
N GLU A 145 -7.89 3.65 13.39
CA GLU A 145 -7.81 2.72 14.51
C GLU A 145 -7.44 1.30 14.05
N GLU A 146 -8.06 0.77 12.99
CA GLU A 146 -7.69 -0.53 12.42
C GLU A 146 -6.20 -0.58 12.03
N ALA A 147 -5.70 0.49 11.39
CA ALA A 147 -4.29 0.57 11.02
C ALA A 147 -3.36 0.66 12.25
N LYS A 148 -3.75 1.38 13.30
CA LYS A 148 -2.97 1.48 14.56
C LYS A 148 -2.83 0.15 15.28
N TYR A 149 -3.83 -0.71 15.19
CA TYR A 149 -3.85 -2.03 15.82
C TYR A 149 -3.30 -3.15 14.91
N THR A 150 -2.85 -2.80 13.72
CA THR A 150 -2.14 -3.73 12.82
C THR A 150 -0.64 -3.69 13.11
N VAL A 151 0.01 -4.86 13.14
CA VAL A 151 1.47 -4.95 13.30
C VAL A 151 2.16 -4.24 12.12
N GLY A 152 3.05 -3.31 12.45
CA GLY A 152 3.73 -2.47 11.48
C GLY A 152 5.22 -2.31 11.74
N LEU A 153 5.84 -1.43 10.98
CA LEU A 153 7.23 -1.05 11.12
C LEU A 153 7.32 0.31 11.82
N THR A 154 8.28 0.46 12.73
CA THR A 154 8.61 1.75 13.32
C THR A 154 9.92 2.26 12.74
N PHE A 155 9.97 3.54 12.39
CA PHE A 155 11.17 4.12 11.81
C PHE A 155 11.42 5.53 12.35
N ASP A 156 12.64 5.78 12.81
CA ASP A 156 13.14 7.11 13.16
C ASP A 156 14.09 7.58 12.04
N SER A 157 13.68 8.55 11.24
CA SER A 157 14.46 9.02 10.10
C SER A 157 15.74 9.75 10.48
N SER A 158 15.91 10.14 11.75
CA SER A 158 17.09 10.85 12.26
C SER A 158 18.15 9.91 12.83
N LYS A 159 17.75 8.74 13.32
CA LYS A 159 18.64 7.80 14.03
C LYS A 159 18.61 6.37 13.48
N GLY A 160 17.61 6.03 12.67
CA GLY A 160 17.36 4.67 12.21
C GLY A 160 18.32 4.21 11.13
N ASP A 161 18.53 2.90 11.06
CA ASP A 161 19.23 2.25 9.96
C ASP A 161 18.31 2.15 8.75
N TRP A 162 18.62 2.92 7.72
CA TRP A 162 17.88 2.93 6.46
C TRP A 162 17.94 1.60 5.70
N SER A 163 19.07 0.89 5.78
CA SER A 163 19.25 -0.38 5.07
C SER A 163 18.39 -1.46 5.71
N GLU A 164 18.39 -1.51 7.05
CA GLU A 164 17.50 -2.39 7.81
C GLU A 164 16.03 -2.07 7.54
N PHE A 165 15.65 -0.80 7.67
CA PHE A 165 14.26 -0.39 7.42
C PHE A 165 13.77 -0.75 6.01
N LEU A 166 14.57 -0.49 4.97
CA LEU A 166 14.19 -0.81 3.59
C LEU A 166 14.09 -2.33 3.35
N ARG A 167 14.96 -3.12 3.99
CA ARG A 167 14.89 -4.58 3.95
C ARG A 167 13.61 -5.07 4.61
N ASP A 168 13.31 -4.62 5.83
CA ASP A 168 12.13 -5.06 6.57
C ASP A 168 10.84 -4.65 5.86
N ALA A 169 10.79 -3.44 5.29
CA ALA A 169 9.68 -2.98 4.46
C ALA A 169 9.48 -3.86 3.21
N SER A 170 10.59 -4.27 2.58
CA SER A 170 10.54 -5.15 1.41
C SER A 170 10.06 -6.55 1.77
N ASP A 171 10.55 -7.10 2.87
CA ASP A 171 10.14 -8.42 3.36
C ASP A 171 8.65 -8.44 3.73
N ALA A 172 8.18 -7.42 4.44
CA ALA A 172 6.77 -7.28 4.80
C ALA A 172 5.87 -7.20 3.55
N VAL A 173 6.26 -6.39 2.57
CA VAL A 173 5.53 -6.26 1.30
C VAL A 173 5.51 -7.58 0.53
N LEU A 174 6.66 -8.22 0.35
CA LEU A 174 6.77 -9.46 -0.43
C LEU A 174 5.98 -10.61 0.22
N GLN A 175 6.00 -10.73 1.55
CA GLN A 175 5.20 -11.71 2.27
C GLN A 175 3.70 -11.49 2.04
N ASN A 176 3.23 -10.25 2.17
CA ASN A 176 1.82 -9.93 1.93
C ASN A 176 1.40 -10.16 0.47
N LEU A 177 2.27 -9.87 -0.50
CA LEU A 177 2.00 -10.15 -1.91
C LEU A 177 1.84 -11.66 -2.17
N LEU A 178 2.69 -12.50 -1.59
CA LEU A 178 2.61 -13.95 -1.73
C LEU A 178 1.31 -14.51 -1.14
N GLU A 179 0.85 -13.97 -0.01
CA GLU A 179 -0.40 -14.42 0.61
C GLU A 179 -1.63 -14.03 -0.22
N VAL A 180 -1.64 -12.83 -0.82
CA VAL A 180 -2.71 -12.41 -1.74
C VAL A 180 -2.77 -13.30 -2.99
N GLU A 181 -1.62 -13.68 -3.54
CA GLU A 181 -1.54 -14.59 -4.70
C GLU A 181 -1.97 -16.02 -4.33
N GLY A 182 -1.62 -16.49 -3.13
CA GLY A 182 -2.08 -17.76 -2.60
C GLY A 182 -3.60 -17.82 -2.46
N GLU A 183 -4.21 -16.82 -1.82
CA GLU A 183 -5.67 -16.71 -1.69
C GLU A 183 -6.40 -16.67 -3.05
N GLY A 184 -5.78 -16.02 -4.05
CA GLY A 184 -6.29 -16.00 -5.42
C GLY A 184 -6.29 -17.39 -6.06
N ALA A 185 -5.21 -18.16 -5.90
CA ALA A 185 -5.10 -19.53 -6.41
C ALA A 185 -6.12 -20.47 -5.76
N TYR A 186 -6.28 -20.43 -4.42
CA TYR A 186 -7.27 -21.25 -3.71
C TYR A 186 -8.70 -20.97 -4.19
N LYS A 187 -9.06 -19.72 -4.47
CA LYS A 187 -10.40 -19.37 -4.98
C LYS A 187 -10.64 -19.82 -6.42
N ILE A 188 -9.60 -19.92 -7.23
CA ILE A 188 -9.69 -20.44 -8.60
C ILE A 188 -9.90 -21.95 -8.54
N ASP A 189 -9.05 -22.67 -7.81
CA ASP A 189 -9.12 -24.14 -7.71
C ASP A 189 -10.48 -24.62 -7.15
N HIS A 190 -10.99 -23.96 -6.11
CA HIS A 190 -12.31 -24.30 -5.53
C HIS A 190 -13.51 -23.83 -6.36
N LYS A 191 -13.33 -22.97 -7.37
CA LYS A 191 -14.40 -22.60 -8.31
C LYS A 191 -14.53 -23.64 -9.43
N TYR A 192 -13.43 -24.28 -9.82
CA TYR A 192 -13.43 -25.39 -10.78
C TYR A 192 -13.99 -26.68 -10.18
N ASP A 193 -13.76 -26.96 -8.89
CA ASP A 193 -14.34 -28.14 -8.20
C ASP A 193 -15.88 -28.12 -8.13
N PHE A 194 -16.53 -26.96 -8.18
CA PHE A 194 -18.00 -26.84 -8.14
C PHE A 194 -18.67 -26.83 -9.52
N GLN A 195 -17.91 -26.75 -10.62
CA GLN A 195 -18.46 -26.77 -11.98
C GLN A 195 -18.44 -28.16 -12.63
N ASP A 196 -17.76 -29.14 -12.03
CA ASP A 196 -17.73 -30.55 -12.50
C ASP A 196 -18.73 -31.46 -11.75
N GLN A 197 -19.72 -30.88 -11.04
CA GLN A 197 -20.82 -31.62 -10.39
C GLN A 197 -22.22 -31.30 -10.97
N CYS A 198 -22.31 -30.94 -12.24
CA CYS A 198 -23.58 -30.85 -12.98
C CYS A 198 -23.52 -31.64 -14.28
#